data_AF-A0A2K5KLM5-F1
#
_entry.id   AF-A0A2K5KLM5-F1
#
_cell.length_a   1.000
_cell.length_b   1.000
_cell.length_c   1.000
_cell.angle_alpha   90.00
_cell.angle_beta   90.00
_cell.angle_gamma   90.00
#
_symmetry.space_group_name_H-M   'P 1'
#
loop_
_entity.id
_entity.type
_entity.pdbx_description
1 polymer ?
#
loop_
_entity_poly.entity_id
_entity_poly.type
_entity_poly.pdbx_seq_one_letter_code
_entity_poly.pdbx_strand_id
1 'polypeptide(L)'
;DMFLMIWRHKTTIFMDAKQSSTVFELKRIVKGILNLPPDEQRLQTARPQAPATVGLAFQADDTFETLCIEPFSNPSKLPDVMKPQDSGSSANEQAMQ
;
A
#
# COMPACT_ATOMS: atom_id res chain seq x y z
N ASP A 1 -16.19 4.79 -6.65
CA ASP A 1 -15.42 3.56 -6.36
C ASP A 1 -14.15 3.95 -5.63
N MET A 2 -13.62 3.07 -4.79
CA MET A 2 -12.41 3.26 -4.02
C MET A 2 -11.48 2.09 -4.26
N PHE A 3 -10.23 2.40 -4.58
CA PHE A 3 -9.18 1.40 -4.73
C PHE A 3 -8.54 1.13 -3.36
N LEU A 4 -8.63 -0.13 -2.92
CA LEU A 4 -8.19 -0.61 -1.63
C LEU A 4 -6.99 -1.53 -1.76
N MET A 5 -6.08 -1.41 -0.79
CA MET A 5 -4.97 -2.32 -0.60
C MET A 5 -5.12 -2.99 0.78
N ILE A 6 -5.61 -4.22 0.79
CA ILE A 6 -5.77 -5.01 2.03
C ILE A 6 -4.46 -5.73 2.31
N TRP A 7 -3.86 -5.47 3.47
CA TRP A 7 -2.51 -5.93 3.82
C TRP A 7 -2.49 -6.72 5.13
N ARG A 8 -1.93 -7.92 5.09
CA ARG A 8 -1.57 -8.76 6.24
C ARG A 8 -0.18 -9.39 6.02
N HIS A 9 0.76 -9.21 6.93
CA HIS A 9 2.14 -9.72 6.81
C HIS A 9 2.72 -9.39 5.41
N LYS A 10 3.03 -10.41 4.60
CA LYS A 10 3.52 -10.29 3.21
C LYS A 10 2.42 -10.39 2.15
N THR A 11 1.16 -10.56 2.57
CA THR A 11 0.00 -10.70 1.69
C THR A 11 -0.65 -9.34 1.44
N THR A 12 -0.74 -8.96 0.17
CA THR A 12 -1.39 -7.73 -0.26
C THR A 12 -2.44 -8.05 -1.32
N ILE A 13 -3.68 -7.62 -1.10
CA ILE A 13 -4.80 -7.78 -2.02
C ILE A 13 -5.21 -6.40 -2.53
N PHE A 14 -5.20 -6.24 -3.85
CA PHE A 14 -5.72 -5.05 -4.52
C PHE A 14 -7.15 -5.32 -4.97
N MET A 15 -8.07 -4.43 -4.59
CA MET A 15 -9.47 -4.55 -4.99
C MET A 15 -10.15 -3.19 -5.10
N ASP A 16 -11.14 -3.11 -5.96
CA ASP A 16 -12.09 -2.01 -6.01
C ASP A 16 -13.30 -2.31 -5.13
N ALA A 17 -13.76 -1.30 -4.41
CA ALA A 17 -15.00 -1.36 -3.64
C ALA A 17 -15.83 -0.09 -3.86
N LYS A 18 -17.15 -0.22 -3.75
CA LYS A 18 -18.02 0.98 -3.70
C LYS A 18 -17.74 1.69 -2.38
N GLN A 19 -17.79 3.03 -2.38
CA GLN A 19 -17.67 3.81 -1.14
C GLN A 19 -18.79 3.47 -0.14
N SER A 20 -19.95 3.00 -0.65
CA SER A 20 -21.08 2.52 0.13
C SER A 20 -20.98 1.05 0.59
N SER A 21 -19.93 0.31 0.19
CA SER A 21 -19.73 -1.06 0.64
C SER A 21 -19.49 -1.10 2.14
N THR A 22 -20.11 -2.07 2.82
CA THR A 22 -19.91 -2.26 4.26
C THR A 22 -18.62 -3.05 4.53
N VAL A 23 -18.12 -2.97 5.77
CA VAL A 23 -16.98 -3.79 6.21
C VAL A 23 -17.29 -5.29 6.06
N PHE A 24 -18.55 -5.70 6.28
CA PHE A 24 -18.96 -7.09 6.12
C PHE A 24 -18.86 -7.56 4.65
N GLU A 25 -19.26 -6.72 3.70
CA GLU A 25 -19.10 -7.03 2.27
C GLU A 25 -17.62 -7.20 1.89
N LEU A 26 -16.74 -6.32 2.39
CA LEU A 26 -15.30 -6.45 2.18
C LEU A 26 -14.77 -7.77 2.77
N LYS A 27 -15.20 -8.13 3.98
CA LYS A 27 -14.83 -9.41 4.62
C LYS A 27 -15.29 -10.63 3.83
N ARG A 28 -16.45 -10.56 3.14
CA ARG A 28 -16.92 -11.63 2.25
C ARG A 28 -16.01 -11.80 1.02
N ILE A 29 -15.52 -10.71 0.45
CA ILE A 29 -14.55 -10.76 -0.66
C ILE A 29 -13.24 -11.38 -0.17
N VAL A 30 -12.73 -10.92 0.99
CA VAL A 30 -11.52 -11.48 1.61
C VAL A 30 -11.70 -12.96 1.93
N LYS A 31 -12.89 -13.41 2.37
CA LYS A 31 -13.21 -14.83 2.55
C LYS A 31 -13.01 -15.62 1.25
N GLY A 32 -13.46 -15.10 0.12
CA GLY A 32 -13.29 -15.77 -1.18
C GLY A 32 -11.83 -15.91 -1.61
N ILE A 33 -10.95 -15.02 -1.16
CA ILE A 33 -9.53 -15.00 -1.54
C ILE A 33 -8.67 -15.82 -0.55
N LEU A 34 -8.91 -15.67 0.75
CA LEU A 34 -8.08 -16.23 1.82
C LEU A 34 -8.74 -17.42 2.53
N ASN A 35 -9.95 -17.82 2.14
CA ASN A 35 -10.75 -18.89 2.75
C ASN A 35 -10.98 -18.73 4.27
N LEU A 36 -10.94 -17.49 4.77
CA LEU A 36 -11.15 -17.19 6.19
C LEU A 36 -12.57 -16.62 6.42
N PRO A 37 -13.37 -17.12 7.38
CA PRO A 37 -14.71 -16.61 7.63
C PRO A 37 -14.70 -15.14 8.09
N PRO A 38 -15.77 -14.36 7.84
CA PRO A 38 -15.81 -12.92 8.17
C PRO A 38 -15.63 -12.61 9.67
N ASP A 39 -16.02 -13.53 10.54
CA ASP A 39 -15.97 -13.34 12.00
C ASP A 39 -14.53 -13.44 12.53
N GLU A 40 -13.70 -14.25 11.88
CA GLU A 40 -12.26 -14.39 12.19
C GLU A 40 -11.39 -13.30 11.54
N GLN A 41 -12.00 -12.32 10.85
CA GLN A 41 -11.30 -11.21 10.20
C GLN A 41 -11.45 -9.91 10.99
N ARG A 42 -10.36 -9.17 11.18
CA ARG A 42 -10.38 -7.78 11.65
C ARG A 42 -9.74 -6.87 10.61
N LEU A 43 -10.55 -5.98 10.03
CA LEU A 43 -10.10 -4.95 9.09
C LEU A 43 -9.90 -3.63 9.85
N GLN A 44 -8.71 -3.03 9.73
CA GLN A 44 -8.35 -1.76 10.36
C GLN A 44 -7.86 -0.77 9.31
N THR A 45 -8.60 0.31 9.10
CA THR A 45 -8.21 1.40 8.20
C THR A 45 -7.06 2.19 8.79
N ALA A 46 -5.87 2.12 8.16
CA ALA A 46 -4.66 2.70 8.71
C ALA A 46 -4.42 4.14 8.24
N ARG A 47 -4.48 4.40 6.93
CA ARG A 47 -4.31 5.76 6.34
C ARG A 47 -4.98 5.88 4.97
N PRO A 48 -5.60 7.04 4.66
CA PRO A 48 -5.88 7.43 3.29
C PRO A 48 -4.57 7.92 2.64
N GLN A 49 -3.72 6.98 2.22
CA GLN A 49 -2.85 7.23 1.06
C GLN A 49 -3.60 6.69 -0.16
N ALA A 50 -3.29 7.13 -1.37
CA ALA A 50 -3.90 6.53 -2.57
C ALA A 50 -2.93 5.46 -3.10
N PRO A 51 -3.29 4.16 -3.13
CA PRO A 51 -4.51 3.51 -2.62
C PRO A 51 -4.65 3.44 -1.11
N ALA A 52 -5.91 3.43 -0.65
CA ALA A 52 -6.22 3.39 0.78
C ALA A 52 -5.82 2.03 1.36
N THR A 53 -4.96 2.06 2.38
CA THR A 53 -4.42 0.85 2.99
C THR A 53 -5.30 0.39 4.15
N VAL A 54 -5.73 -0.86 4.10
CA VAL A 54 -6.52 -1.54 5.13
C VAL A 54 -5.70 -2.68 5.70
N GLY A 55 -5.37 -2.62 6.99
CA GLY A 55 -4.75 -3.72 7.70
C GLY A 55 -5.73 -4.86 7.95
N LEU A 56 -5.27 -6.10 7.82
CA LEU A 56 -6.04 -7.31 8.09
C LEU A 56 -5.34 -8.15 9.16
N ALA A 57 -6.08 -8.55 10.18
CA ALA A 57 -5.65 -9.46 11.23
C ALA A 57 -6.62 -10.65 11.33
N PHE A 58 -6.07 -11.84 11.53
CA PHE A 58 -6.80 -13.08 11.70
C PHE A 58 -7.04 -13.39 13.18
N GLN A 59 -8.10 -14.14 13.46
CA GLN A 59 -8.33 -14.74 14.77
C GLN A 59 -7.74 -16.15 14.83
N ALA A 60 -7.07 -16.48 15.92
CA ALA A 60 -6.59 -17.82 16.26
C ALA A 60 -6.78 -18.03 17.78
N ASP A 61 -7.29 -19.19 18.19
CA ASP A 61 -7.52 -19.53 19.60
C ASP A 61 -8.25 -18.42 20.39
N ASP A 62 -9.39 -17.98 19.83
CA ASP A 62 -10.25 -16.90 20.35
C ASP A 62 -9.58 -15.51 20.46
N THR A 63 -8.34 -15.36 20.02
CA THR A 63 -7.58 -14.11 20.10
C THR A 63 -7.20 -13.60 18.71
N PHE A 64 -7.39 -12.30 18.46
CA PHE A 64 -6.89 -11.70 17.22
C PHE A 64 -5.38 -11.53 17.27
N GLU A 65 -4.70 -11.90 16.20
CA GLU A 65 -3.28 -11.62 16.06
C GLU A 65 -3.02 -10.10 16.09
N THR A 66 -1.79 -9.74 16.46
CA THR A 66 -1.35 -8.35 16.36
C THR A 66 -1.28 -7.96 14.89
N LEU A 67 -1.82 -6.79 14.55
CA LEU A 67 -1.74 -6.28 13.18
C LEU A 67 -0.26 -6.14 12.78
N CYS A 68 0.15 -6.93 11.79
CA CYS A 68 1.50 -6.90 11.25
C CYS A 68 1.42 -6.58 9.75
N ILE A 69 2.05 -5.48 9.37
CA ILE A 69 2.19 -5.05 7.97
C ILE A 69 3.70 -4.96 7.71
N GLU A 70 4.23 -5.90 6.93
CA GLU A 70 5.65 -5.87 6.58
C GLU A 70 5.88 -4.83 5.49
N PRO A 71 6.78 -3.84 5.66
CA PRO A 71 6.99 -2.81 4.65
C PRO A 71 7.54 -3.42 3.34
N PHE A 72 7.20 -2.79 2.21
CA PHE A 72 7.84 -3.10 0.94
C PHE A 72 9.35 -2.81 0.96
N SER A 73 10.08 -3.40 0.02
CA SER A 73 11.51 -3.12 -0.15
C SER A 73 11.78 -1.66 -0.49
N ASN A 74 12.91 -1.15 -0.01
CA ASN A 74 13.41 0.15 -0.44
C ASN A 74 13.93 0.07 -1.89
N PRO A 75 13.74 1.12 -2.72
CA PRO A 75 14.29 1.16 -4.06
C PRO A 75 15.83 1.13 -4.04
N SER A 76 16.45 0.58 -5.09
CA SER A 76 17.91 0.61 -5.26
C SER A 76 18.42 2.04 -5.43
N LYS A 77 19.71 2.26 -5.14
CA LYS A 77 20.36 3.56 -5.41
C LYS A 77 20.24 3.91 -6.90
N LEU A 78 19.86 5.15 -7.18
CA LEU A 78 19.72 5.67 -8.53
C LEU A 78 21.09 5.71 -9.25
N PRO A 79 21.20 5.21 -10.50
CA PRO A 79 22.45 5.26 -11.25
C PRO A 79 22.81 6.71 -11.60
N ASP A 80 24.10 7.00 -11.78
CA ASP A 80 24.60 8.37 -12.01
C ASP A 80 23.97 9.04 -13.25
N VAL A 81 23.65 8.25 -14.28
CA VAL A 81 22.98 8.74 -15.51
C VAL A 81 21.55 9.24 -15.26
N MET A 82 20.87 8.72 -14.23
CA MET A 82 19.49 9.09 -13.88
C MET A 82 19.44 10.19 -12.81
N LYS A 83 20.58 10.51 -12.18
CA LYS A 83 20.64 11.66 -11.28
C LYS A 83 20.46 12.93 -12.12
N PRO A 84 19.71 13.93 -11.62
CA PRO A 84 19.64 15.23 -12.27
C PRO A 84 21.06 15.71 -12.53
N GLN A 85 21.38 16.05 -13.79
CA GLN A 85 22.62 16.75 -14.08
C GLN A 85 22.48 18.12 -13.41
N ASP A 86 23.35 18.43 -12.45
CA ASP A 86 23.43 19.78 -11.92
C ASP A 86 23.60 20.71 -13.12
N SER A 87 22.56 21.48 -13.44
CA SER A 87 22.59 22.45 -14.52
C SER A 87 23.56 23.55 -14.10
N GLY A 88 24.83 23.32 -14.42
CA GLY A 88 25.97 24.17 -14.12
C GLY A 88 26.97 24.14 -15.27
N SER A 89 26.52 24.52 -16.47
CA SER A 89 27.37 24.99 -17.58
C SER A 89 26.43 25.48 -18.71
N SER A 90 26.42 26.72 -19.18
CA SER A 90 27.42 27.79 -19.16
C SER A 90 26.73 29.16 -19.04
N ALA A 91 27.19 30.00 -18.11
CA ALA A 91 26.96 31.43 -18.22
C ALA A 91 27.74 31.93 -19.44
N ASN A 92 27.05 32.70 -20.25
CA ASN A 92 27.50 33.30 -21.49
C ASN A 92 28.65 34.29 -21.21
N GLU A 93 29.90 33.86 -21.35
CA GLU A 93 31.07 34.75 -21.38
C GLU A 93 31.79 34.64 -22.74
N GLN A 94 31.09 35.07 -23.79
CA GLN A 94 31.75 35.70 -24.93
C GLN A 94 31.21 37.12 -25.09
N ALA A 95 31.69 38.00 -24.21
CA ALA A 95 31.79 39.41 -24.53
C ALA A 95 33.05 39.58 -25.40
N MET A 96 32.79 39.88 -26.67
CA MET A 96 33.66 40.48 -27.68
C MET A 96 34.80 41.34 -27.06
N GLN A 97 36.05 40.97 -27.33
CA GLN A 97 37.22 41.85 -27.33
C GLN A 97 37.83 41.79 -28.72
#